data_AF-A0A4Q0P9N1-F1
#
_entry.id   AF-A0A4Q0P9N1-F1
#
_cell.length_a   1.000
_cell.length_b   1.000
_cell.length_c   1.000
_cell.angle_alpha   90.00
_cell.angle_beta   90.00
_cell.angle_gamma   90.00
#
_symmetry.space_group_name_H-M   'P 1'
#
loop_
_entity.id
_entity.type
_entity.pdbx_description
1 polymer ?
#
loop_
_entity_poly.entity_id
_entity_poly.type
_entity_poly.pdbx_seq_one_letter_code
_entity_poly.pdbx_strand_id
1 'polypeptide(L)'
;MNFSIEQITTLLDAKQIGKTSVQFTGLNHLEKATEKQVSFIGTSKHAKLYNSSNAGAIVISENLQHLVSGDKPLLVVSNADLAMAKLLALFEPEAPYIEADIHPLATVHHSAQIGKDVSIGAGCYIGANVIIEDEVVI
;
A
#
# COMPACT_ATOMS: atom_id res chain seq x y z
N MET A 1 8.41 4.78 5.45
CA MET A 1 9.25 4.61 4.25
C MET A 1 9.02 5.77 3.30
N ASN A 2 10.01 6.14 2.50
CA ASN A 2 9.94 7.23 1.53
C ASN A 2 10.33 6.71 0.14
N PHE A 3 9.59 7.08 -0.90
CA PHE A 3 9.84 6.64 -2.27
C PHE A 3 9.91 7.81 -3.25
N SER A 4 10.81 7.73 -4.23
CA SER A 4 10.89 8.70 -5.32
C SER A 4 9.85 8.43 -6.40
N ILE A 5 9.59 9.42 -7.26
CA ILE A 5 8.68 9.23 -8.40
C ILE A 5 9.18 8.14 -9.36
N GLU A 6 10.50 8.01 -9.54
CA GLU A 6 11.11 7.01 -10.43
C GLU A 6 10.89 5.59 -9.92
N GLN A 7 11.00 5.38 -8.60
CA GLN A 7 10.73 4.07 -7.99
C GLN A 7 9.27 3.67 -8.20
N ILE A 8 8.34 4.60 -7.97
CA ILE A 8 6.91 4.36 -8.17
C ILE A 8 6.61 4.13 -9.65
N THR A 9 7.19 4.93 -10.54
CA THR A 9 7.03 4.79 -12.00
C THR A 9 7.46 3.39 -12.47
N THR A 10 8.60 2.91 -11.97
CA THR A 10 9.14 1.58 -12.30
C THR A 10 8.24 0.47 -11.77
N LEU A 11 7.78 0.57 -10.51
CA LEU A 11 6.87 -0.42 -9.91
C LEU A 11 5.56 -0.56 -10.71
N LEU A 12 5.06 0.57 -11.19
CA LEU A 12 3.77 0.65 -11.86
C LEU A 12 3.82 0.40 -13.37
N ASP A 13 5.02 0.32 -13.96
CA ASP A 13 5.21 0.37 -15.42
C ASP A 13 4.46 1.57 -16.03
N ALA A 14 4.57 2.72 -15.35
CA ALA A 14 3.82 3.92 -15.69
C ALA A 14 4.59 4.79 -16.68
N LYS A 15 3.85 5.49 -17.54
CA LYS A 15 4.40 6.62 -18.29
C LYS A 15 4.35 7.88 -17.43
N GLN A 16 5.52 8.36 -17.01
CA GLN A 16 5.64 9.61 -16.26
C GLN A 16 5.48 10.83 -17.18
N ILE A 17 4.66 11.79 -16.74
CA ILE A 17 4.53 13.12 -17.34
C ILE A 17 4.84 14.15 -16.25
N GLY A 18 5.69 15.12 -16.56
CA GLY A 18 6.21 16.07 -15.58
C GLY A 18 7.37 15.49 -14.75
N LYS A 19 7.98 16.33 -13.91
CA LYS A 19 9.12 15.97 -13.06
C LYS A 19 8.87 16.46 -11.64
N THR A 20 9.39 15.73 -10.68
CA THR A 20 9.40 16.14 -9.28
C THR A 20 10.56 15.48 -8.56
N SER A 21 11.11 16.16 -7.56
CA SER A 21 12.13 15.63 -6.64
C SER A 21 11.52 15.28 -5.28
N VAL A 22 10.19 15.32 -5.15
CA VAL A 22 9.48 15.01 -3.91
C VAL A 22 9.67 13.55 -3.53
N GLN A 23 9.89 13.34 -2.24
CA GLN A 23 9.88 12.01 -1.62
C GLN A 23 8.48 11.74 -1.07
N PHE A 24 7.84 10.68 -1.56
CA PHE A 24 6.50 10.29 -1.18
C PHE A 24 6.51 9.41 0.06
N THR A 25 5.73 9.78 1.06
CA THR A 25 5.66 9.10 2.35
C THR A 25 4.35 8.33 2.54
N GLY A 26 3.46 8.34 1.55
CA GLY A 26 2.19 7.64 1.62
C GLY A 26 1.26 7.91 0.46
N LEU A 27 0.04 7.38 0.61
CA LEU A 27 -1.06 7.54 -0.32
C LEU A 27 -2.21 8.29 0.37
N ASN A 28 -3.01 9.02 -0.40
CA ASN A 28 -4.25 9.60 0.13
C ASN A 28 -5.25 9.94 -0.99
N HIS A 29 -6.50 10.17 -0.62
CA HIS A 29 -7.54 10.64 -1.54
C HIS A 29 -7.24 12.07 -2.04
N LEU A 30 -7.68 12.38 -3.26
CA LEU A 30 -7.36 13.64 -3.95
C LEU A 30 -7.65 14.87 -3.10
N GLU A 31 -8.77 14.89 -2.39
CA GLU A 31 -9.19 16.04 -1.57
C GLU A 31 -8.33 16.26 -0.31
N LYS A 32 -7.65 15.22 0.19
CA LYS A 32 -6.90 15.25 1.45
C LYS A 32 -5.40 15.02 1.27
N ALA A 33 -4.97 14.65 0.08
CA ALA A 33 -3.58 14.40 -0.23
C ALA A 33 -2.74 15.65 -0.04
N THR A 34 -1.57 15.45 0.54
CA THR A 34 -0.54 16.47 0.69
C THR A 34 0.53 16.30 -0.40
N GLU A 35 1.43 17.27 -0.51
CA GLU A 35 2.50 17.26 -1.52
C GLU A 35 3.40 16.03 -1.38
N LYS A 36 3.53 15.46 -0.18
CA LYS A 36 4.30 14.24 0.08
C LYS A 36 3.54 12.94 -0.15
N GLN A 37 2.34 13.00 -0.72
CA GLN A 37 1.50 11.83 -0.96
C GLN A 37 1.14 11.69 -2.44
N VAL A 38 0.99 10.43 -2.86
CA VAL A 38 0.48 10.08 -4.18
C VAL A 38 -1.03 9.87 -4.09
N SER A 39 -1.76 10.36 -5.09
CA SER A 39 -3.19 10.11 -5.22
C SER A 39 -3.53 9.42 -6.54
N PHE A 40 -4.81 9.10 -6.73
CA PHE A 40 -5.28 8.27 -7.83
C PHE A 40 -6.57 8.82 -8.46
N ILE A 41 -6.67 8.72 -9.79
CA ILE A 41 -7.87 9.01 -10.56
C ILE A 41 -8.24 7.76 -11.39
N GLY A 42 -9.17 6.96 -10.89
CA GLY A 42 -9.72 5.81 -11.62
C GLY A 42 -11.03 6.07 -12.36
N THR A 43 -11.68 7.22 -12.11
CA THR A 43 -12.96 7.56 -12.78
C THR A 43 -12.98 9.01 -13.24
N SER A 44 -13.75 9.27 -14.30
CA SER A 44 -13.94 10.62 -14.86
C SER A 44 -14.53 11.62 -13.85
N LYS A 45 -15.31 11.14 -12.86
CA LYS A 45 -15.85 11.97 -11.78
C LYS A 45 -14.72 12.63 -10.96
N HIS A 46 -13.66 11.88 -10.68
CA HIS A 46 -12.53 12.36 -9.87
C HIS A 46 -11.53 13.19 -10.68
N ALA A 47 -11.53 13.12 -12.01
CA ALA A 47 -10.67 13.95 -12.86
C ALA A 47 -10.83 15.45 -12.59
N LYS A 48 -12.04 15.90 -12.23
CA LYS A 48 -12.34 17.29 -11.86
C LYS A 48 -11.56 17.78 -10.62
N LEU A 49 -11.15 16.85 -9.74
CA LEU A 49 -10.40 17.16 -8.51
C LEU A 49 -8.89 17.29 -8.74
N TYR A 50 -8.41 16.98 -9.96
CA TYR A 50 -6.98 17.04 -10.29
C TYR A 50 -6.36 18.39 -9.94
N ASN A 51 -7.00 19.49 -10.35
CA ASN A 51 -6.46 20.83 -10.15
C ASN A 51 -6.54 21.29 -8.69
N SER A 52 -7.53 20.85 -7.92
CA SER A 52 -7.69 21.21 -6.50
C SER A 52 -6.91 20.33 -5.52
N SER A 53 -6.43 19.15 -5.95
CA SER A 53 -5.67 18.25 -5.07
C SER A 53 -4.29 18.81 -4.74
N ASN A 54 -3.79 18.63 -3.52
CA ASN A 54 -2.41 18.97 -3.17
C ASN A 54 -1.46 17.76 -3.28
N ALA A 55 -1.88 16.65 -3.90
CA ALA A 55 -1.01 15.50 -4.14
C ALA A 55 0.24 15.88 -4.95
N GLY A 56 1.41 15.39 -4.54
CA GLY A 56 2.66 15.67 -5.27
C GLY A 56 2.83 14.86 -6.56
N ALA A 57 2.07 13.78 -6.71
CA ALA A 57 1.92 13.04 -7.97
C ALA A 57 0.54 12.36 -8.00
N ILE A 58 0.02 12.13 -9.20
CA ILE A 58 -1.27 11.50 -9.40
C ILE A 58 -1.14 10.34 -10.40
N VAL A 59 -1.58 9.15 -9.97
CA VAL A 59 -1.77 7.99 -10.86
C VAL A 59 -3.09 8.12 -11.58
N ILE A 60 -3.09 7.91 -12.90
CA ILE A 60 -4.30 8.02 -13.73
C ILE A 60 -4.31 6.95 -14.81
N SER A 61 -5.48 6.40 -15.11
CA SER A 61 -5.64 5.51 -16.26
C SER A 61 -5.44 6.28 -17.57
N GLU A 62 -4.80 5.65 -18.56
CA GLU A 62 -4.55 6.23 -19.89
C GLU A 62 -5.82 6.80 -20.55
N ASN A 63 -6.95 6.12 -20.40
CA ASN A 63 -8.24 6.53 -20.97
C ASN A 63 -8.83 7.78 -20.29
N LEU A 64 -8.29 8.23 -19.15
CA LEU A 64 -8.73 9.42 -18.43
C LEU A 64 -7.72 10.57 -18.51
N GLN A 65 -6.51 10.33 -19.02
CA GLN A 65 -5.44 11.35 -19.10
C GLN A 65 -5.92 12.63 -19.80
N HIS A 66 -6.74 12.51 -20.84
CA HIS A 66 -7.25 13.65 -21.61
C HIS A 66 -8.21 14.56 -20.83
N LEU A 67 -8.73 14.11 -19.69
CA LEU A 67 -9.65 14.86 -18.84
C LEU A 67 -8.95 15.81 -17.86
N VAL A 68 -7.62 15.72 -17.75
CA VAL A 68 -6.81 16.52 -16.83
C VAL A 68 -5.80 17.35 -17.61
N SER A 69 -5.54 18.56 -17.11
CA SER A 69 -4.55 19.49 -17.69
C SER A 69 -3.97 20.33 -16.56
N GLY A 70 -2.64 20.46 -16.53
CA GLY A 70 -1.89 21.20 -15.53
C GLY A 70 -0.51 20.59 -15.27
N ASP A 71 0.25 21.18 -14.35
CA ASP A 71 1.69 20.89 -14.19
C ASP A 71 2.02 19.81 -13.15
N LYS A 72 1.02 19.23 -12.48
CA LYS A 72 1.27 18.19 -11.47
C LYS A 72 1.83 16.93 -12.15
N PRO A 73 2.83 16.28 -11.56
CA PRO A 73 3.35 15.03 -12.08
C PRO A 73 2.24 13.97 -12.21
N LEU A 74 2.16 13.35 -13.38
CA LEU A 74 1.22 12.28 -13.68
C LEU A 74 1.96 10.97 -13.92
N LEU A 75 1.42 9.89 -13.37
CA LEU A 75 1.83 8.53 -13.63
C LEU A 75 0.69 7.85 -14.41
N VAL A 76 0.83 7.80 -15.73
CA VAL A 76 -0.19 7.24 -16.61
C VAL A 76 0.00 5.74 -16.70
N VAL A 77 -1.05 4.97 -16.35
CA VAL A 77 -1.04 3.51 -16.31
C VAL A 77 -2.16 2.93 -17.16
N SER A 78 -2.01 1.68 -17.62
CA SER A 78 -3.07 0.96 -18.35
C SER A 78 -4.25 0.58 -17.45
N ASN A 79 -4.00 0.31 -16.18
CA ASN A 79 -5.02 -0.04 -15.18
C ASN A 79 -4.72 0.61 -13.83
N ALA A 80 -5.52 1.61 -13.47
CA ALA A 80 -5.33 2.37 -12.23
C ALA A 80 -5.70 1.58 -10.95
N ASP A 81 -6.61 0.60 -11.01
CA ASP A 81 -6.95 -0.23 -9.84
C ASP A 81 -5.80 -1.18 -9.50
N LEU A 82 -5.19 -1.79 -10.51
CA LEU A 82 -3.99 -2.61 -10.33
C LEU A 82 -2.81 -1.77 -9.80
N ALA A 83 -2.66 -0.56 -10.32
CA ALA A 83 -1.63 0.36 -9.85
C ALA A 83 -1.86 0.76 -8.38
N MET A 84 -3.11 1.00 -7.98
CA MET A 84 -3.47 1.29 -6.61
C MET A 84 -3.16 0.11 -5.67
N ALA A 85 -3.47 -1.13 -6.08
CA ALA A 85 -3.14 -2.32 -5.28
C ALA A 85 -1.62 -2.46 -5.05
N LYS A 86 -0.81 -2.27 -6.10
CA LYS A 86 0.66 -2.27 -5.99
C LYS A 86 1.18 -1.16 -5.08
N LEU A 87 0.61 0.04 -5.19
CA LEU A 87 0.97 1.16 -4.33
C LEU A 87 0.61 0.91 -2.86
N LEU A 88 -0.59 0.37 -2.59
CA LEU A 88 -1.00 0.03 -1.24
C LEU A 88 -0.02 -0.95 -0.60
N ALA A 89 0.39 -2.00 -1.32
CA ALA A 89 1.41 -2.93 -0.85
C ALA A 89 2.79 -2.27 -0.64
N LEU A 90 3.20 -1.34 -1.52
CA LEU A 90 4.46 -0.61 -1.38
C LEU A 90 4.52 0.24 -0.11
N PHE A 91 3.40 0.88 0.23
CA PHE A 91 3.28 1.76 1.40
C PHE A 91 2.75 1.04 2.64
N GLU A 92 2.52 -0.27 2.57
CA GLU A 92 2.09 -1.07 3.69
C GLU A 92 3.20 -1.05 4.76
N PRO A 93 2.88 -0.71 6.02
CA PRO A 93 3.86 -0.86 7.09
C PRO A 93 4.27 -2.33 7.18
N GLU A 94 5.54 -2.58 7.50
CA GLU A 94 5.99 -3.94 7.77
C GLU A 94 5.08 -4.57 8.82
N ALA A 95 4.67 -5.82 8.54
CA ALA A 95 3.90 -6.59 9.49
C ALA A 95 4.66 -6.61 10.84
N PRO A 96 3.96 -6.53 11.97
CA PRO A 96 4.59 -6.63 13.27
C PRO A 96 5.44 -7.91 13.32
N TYR A 97 6.75 -7.72 13.48
CA TYR A 97 7.69 -8.81 13.59
C TYR A 97 7.58 -9.42 15.00
N ILE A 98 7.29 -10.72 15.08
CA ILE A 98 7.35 -11.46 16.32
C ILE A 98 8.71 -12.17 16.37
N GLU A 99 9.52 -11.85 17.37
CA GLU A 99 10.92 -12.31 17.49
C GLU A 99 11.04 -13.82 17.76
N ALA A 100 9.96 -14.45 18.24
CA ALA A 100 9.88 -15.88 18.53
C ALA A 100 8.69 -16.52 17.82
N ASP A 101 8.87 -17.73 17.29
CA ASP A 101 7.78 -18.54 16.72
C ASP A 101 6.61 -18.66 17.71
N ILE A 102 6.90 -18.86 19.00
CA ILE A 102 5.91 -18.81 20.07
C ILE A 102 6.48 -18.02 21.24
N HIS A 103 5.89 -16.86 21.54
CA HIS A 103 6.31 -16.03 22.65
C HIS A 103 6.15 -16.76 23.99
N PRO A 104 7.09 -16.68 24.94
CA PRO A 104 7.01 -17.41 26.22
C PRO A 104 5.79 -17.09 27.10
N LEU A 105 5.15 -15.95 26.88
CA LEU A 105 3.90 -15.54 27.55
C LEU A 105 2.63 -16.00 26.82
N ALA A 106 2.75 -16.69 25.68
CA ALA A 106 1.64 -17.35 25.04
C ALA A 106 1.28 -18.64 25.79
N THR A 107 -0.01 -18.92 25.91
CA THR A 107 -0.51 -20.18 26.46
C THR A 107 -1.02 -21.03 25.32
N VAL A 108 -0.34 -22.15 25.04
CA VAL A 108 -0.73 -23.10 24.00
C VAL A 108 -1.15 -24.41 24.64
N HIS A 109 -2.39 -24.82 24.43
CA HIS A 109 -2.86 -26.12 24.90
C HIS A 109 -2.09 -27.25 24.20
N HIS A 110 -1.70 -28.28 24.95
CA HIS A 110 -0.89 -29.40 24.41
C HIS A 110 -1.54 -30.18 23.26
N SER A 111 -2.87 -30.09 23.11
CA SER A 111 -3.60 -30.71 21.99
C SER A 111 -3.77 -29.79 20.78
N ALA A 112 -3.26 -28.57 20.84
CA ALA A 112 -3.20 -27.69 19.67
C ALA A 112 -2.16 -28.22 18.67
N GLN A 113 -2.45 -28.04 17.39
CA GLN A 113 -1.56 -28.38 16.29
C GLN A 113 -1.05 -27.08 15.68
N ILE A 114 0.27 -26.90 15.68
CA ILE A 114 0.94 -25.71 15.18
C ILE A 114 1.71 -26.09 13.92
N GLY A 115 1.41 -25.40 12.82
CA GLY A 115 2.10 -25.51 11.55
C GLY A 115 3.52 -24.96 11.60
N LYS A 116 4.16 -24.90 10.44
CA LYS A 116 5.50 -24.33 10.25
C LYS A 116 5.44 -22.82 10.13
N ASP A 117 6.51 -22.16 10.58
CA ASP A 117 6.68 -20.71 10.46
C ASP A 117 5.50 -19.91 11.05
N VAL A 118 4.88 -20.45 12.11
CA VAL A 118 3.81 -19.80 12.88
C VAL A 118 4.43 -18.87 13.92
N SER A 119 3.89 -17.66 14.04
CA SER A 119 4.27 -16.67 15.05
C SER A 119 3.12 -16.44 16.05
N ILE A 120 3.33 -16.69 17.34
CA ILE A 120 2.33 -16.49 18.40
C ILE A 120 2.83 -15.43 19.40
N GLY A 121 2.11 -14.31 19.49
CA GLY A 121 2.44 -13.16 20.32
C GLY A 121 2.20 -13.35 21.82
N ALA A 122 2.73 -12.41 22.60
CA ALA A 122 2.59 -12.40 24.05
C ALA A 122 1.12 -12.27 24.48
N GLY A 123 0.66 -13.16 25.35
CA GLY A 123 -0.71 -13.15 25.88
C GLY A 123 -1.75 -13.85 25.01
N CYS A 124 -1.37 -14.40 23.87
CA CYS A 124 -2.26 -15.26 23.07
C CYS A 124 -2.60 -16.56 23.83
N TYR A 125 -3.87 -16.98 23.75
CA TYR A 125 -4.37 -18.23 24.31
C TYR A 125 -4.87 -19.14 23.19
N ILE A 126 -4.13 -20.21 22.92
CA ILE A 126 -4.49 -21.23 21.93
C ILE A 126 -5.15 -22.41 22.66
N GLY A 127 -6.46 -22.56 22.44
CA GLY A 127 -7.29 -23.54 23.10
C GLY A 127 -7.06 -24.99 22.65
N ALA A 128 -7.74 -25.93 23.32
CA ALA A 128 -7.66 -27.33 22.99
C ALA A 128 -8.16 -27.63 21.57
N ASN A 129 -7.41 -28.45 20.84
CA ASN A 129 -7.72 -28.93 19.48
C ASN A 129 -7.80 -27.82 18.43
N VAL A 130 -7.25 -26.64 18.71
CA VAL A 130 -7.05 -25.59 17.70
C VAL A 130 -5.96 -26.04 16.74
N ILE A 131 -6.18 -25.78 15.45
CA ILE A 131 -5.21 -26.01 14.39
C ILE A 131 -4.83 -24.65 13.84
N ILE A 132 -3.53 -24.34 13.91
CA ILE A 132 -2.94 -23.17 13.28
C ILE A 132 -2.09 -23.69 12.13
N GLU A 133 -2.47 -23.34 10.90
CA GLU A 133 -1.76 -23.74 9.69
C GLU A 133 -0.46 -22.95 9.50
N ASP A 134 0.32 -23.34 8.49
CA ASP A 134 1.62 -22.76 8.18
C ASP A 134 1.54 -21.22 7.93
N GLU A 135 2.60 -20.50 8.29
CA GLU A 135 2.79 -19.04 8.03
C GLU A 135 1.77 -18.10 8.70
N VAL A 136 1.03 -18.58 9.71
CA VAL A 136 0.05 -17.77 10.46
C VAL A 136 0.73 -16.93 11.56
N VAL A 137 0.33 -15.66 11.68
CA VAL A 137 0.76 -14.74 12.74
C VAL A 137 -0.44 -14.37 13.62
N ILE A 138 -0.33 -14.57 14.94
CA ILE A 138 -1.40 -14.35 15.94
C ILE A 138 -0.91 -13.45 17.07
#